data_AF-A0A972XZ65-F1
#
_entry.id   AF-A0A972XZ65-F1
#
_cell.length_a   1.000
_cell.length_b   1.000
_cell.length_c   1.000
_cell.angle_alpha   90.00
_cell.angle_beta   90.00
_cell.angle_gamma   90.00
#
_symmetry.space_group_name_H-M   'P 1'
#
loop_
_entity.id
_entity.type
_entity.pdbx_description
1 polymer ?
#
loop_
_entity_poly.entity_id
_entity_poly.type
_entity_poly.pdbx_seq_one_letter_code
_entity_poly.pdbx_strand_id
1 'polypeptide(L)'
;YTYNNIDYSWYQVEYKGKKGFIVGGLLSLKRIKENDHVFLFSLRKEKKEDHQVILLTRVIDNAQLIEEKEFRLSGNEFELSLLGNNGLPRLDNILKVDYFSEACGQEGGYTYIFWFENELTHIADLSQIVDADIYSFSEEFKFIGDKIKFTRVSYVLEDEESKHEVTREVSLELTWDGEKLTPEIPKFSD
;
A
#
# COMPACT_ATOMS: atom_id res chain seq x y z
N TYR A 1 -14.90 -3.20 21.78
CA TYR A 1 -13.84 -2.74 22.69
C TYR A 1 -12.87 -1.93 21.87
N THR A 2 -12.48 -0.74 22.33
CA THR A 2 -11.54 0.11 21.61
C THR A 2 -10.13 -0.37 21.84
N TYR A 3 -9.43 -0.77 20.78
CA TYR A 3 -8.01 -1.10 20.80
C TYR A 3 -7.34 -0.37 19.65
N ASN A 4 -6.18 0.25 19.88
CA ASN A 4 -5.49 1.01 18.83
C ASN A 4 -6.37 2.05 18.12
N ASN A 5 -7.27 2.68 18.88
CA ASN A 5 -8.26 3.66 18.42
C ASN A 5 -9.25 3.14 17.36
N ILE A 6 -9.44 1.82 17.27
CA ILE A 6 -10.43 1.16 16.42
C ILE A 6 -11.34 0.31 17.30
N ASP A 7 -12.64 0.31 17.00
CA ASP A 7 -13.61 -0.52 17.70
C ASP A 7 -13.59 -1.95 17.14
N TYR A 8 -13.24 -2.92 17.99
CA TYR A 8 -13.23 -4.34 17.63
C TYR A 8 -14.26 -5.16 18.41
N SER A 9 -14.78 -6.18 17.75
CA SER A 9 -15.56 -7.26 18.38
C SER A 9 -14.68 -8.14 19.28
N TRP A 10 -15.30 -8.78 20.25
CA TRP A 10 -14.68 -9.89 20.99
C TRP A 10 -14.93 -11.20 20.25
N TYR A 11 -13.90 -12.02 20.13
CA TYR A 11 -13.98 -13.35 19.52
C TYR A 11 -13.82 -14.41 20.61
N GLN A 12 -14.74 -15.38 20.65
CA GLN A 12 -14.58 -16.54 21.50
C GLN A 12 -13.52 -17.47 20.89
N VAL A 13 -12.57 -17.93 21.71
CA VAL A 13 -11.52 -18.85 21.30
C VAL A 13 -11.45 -20.04 22.27
N GLU A 14 -10.91 -21.15 21.78
CA GLU A 14 -10.63 -22.33 22.58
C GLU A 14 -9.17 -22.74 22.42
N TYR A 15 -8.46 -22.94 23.55
CA TYR A 15 -7.08 -23.41 23.56
C TYR A 15 -6.88 -24.43 24.67
N LYS A 16 -6.40 -25.63 24.31
CA LYS A 16 -6.19 -26.75 25.24
C LYS A 16 -7.43 -27.04 26.13
N GLY A 17 -8.62 -27.04 25.52
CA GLY A 17 -9.90 -27.31 26.19
C GLY A 17 -10.42 -26.18 27.09
N LYS A 18 -9.77 -25.01 27.11
CA LYS A 18 -10.25 -23.83 27.84
C LYS A 18 -10.84 -22.81 26.87
N LYS A 19 -12.02 -22.31 27.18
CA LYS A 19 -12.71 -21.25 26.43
C LYS A 19 -12.42 -19.88 27.04
N GLY A 20 -12.26 -18.88 26.18
CA GLY A 20 -12.06 -17.49 26.57
C GLY A 20 -12.44 -16.55 25.44
N PHE A 21 -12.19 -15.26 25.62
CA PHE A 21 -12.42 -14.24 24.60
C PHE A 21 -11.15 -13.43 24.36
N ILE A 22 -10.94 -13.02 23.12
CA ILE A 22 -9.88 -12.10 22.72
C ILE A 22 -10.46 -10.91 21.97
N VAL A 23 -9.85 -9.74 22.13
CA VAL A 23 -10.21 -8.55 21.35
C VAL A 23 -9.73 -8.76 19.92
N GLY A 24 -10.60 -8.50 18.94
CA GLY A 24 -10.28 -8.67 17.52
C GLY A 24 -9.02 -7.96 17.05
N GLY A 25 -8.73 -6.76 17.57
CA GLY A 25 -7.54 -5.99 17.21
C GLY A 25 -6.20 -6.62 17.64
N LEU A 26 -6.24 -7.67 18.48
CA LEU A 26 -5.06 -8.48 18.82
C LEU A 26 -4.80 -9.60 17.81
N LEU A 27 -5.76 -9.88 16.92
CA LEU A 27 -5.58 -10.79 15.80
C LEU A 27 -5.05 -10.00 14.60
N SER A 28 -4.12 -10.59 13.87
CA SER A 28 -3.70 -10.03 12.59
C SER A 28 -4.85 -10.03 11.59
N LEU A 29 -5.05 -8.90 10.91
CA LEU A 29 -6.03 -8.73 9.84
C LEU A 29 -5.75 -9.68 8.67
N LYS A 30 -4.47 -9.81 8.30
CA LYS A 30 -4.00 -10.71 7.26
C LYS A 30 -2.68 -11.32 7.68
N ARG A 31 -2.46 -12.55 7.21
CA ARG A 31 -1.19 -13.27 7.31
C ARG A 31 -0.78 -13.69 5.91
N ILE A 32 0.40 -13.27 5.47
CA ILE A 32 0.99 -13.70 4.20
C ILE A 32 2.33 -14.36 4.51
N LYS A 33 2.57 -15.57 4.01
CA LYS A 33 3.84 -16.27 4.16
C LYS A 33 4.52 -16.31 2.80
N GLU A 34 5.76 -15.82 2.74
CA GLU A 34 6.63 -15.92 1.57
C GLU A 34 8.01 -16.42 2.02
N ASN A 35 8.50 -17.50 1.41
CA ASN A 35 9.71 -18.18 1.84
C ASN A 35 9.65 -18.51 3.35
N ASP A 36 10.67 -18.11 4.11
CA ASP A 36 10.76 -18.30 5.56
C ASP A 36 10.12 -17.16 6.37
N HIS A 37 9.71 -16.08 5.68
CA HIS A 37 9.11 -14.90 6.31
C HIS A 37 7.59 -15.01 6.41
N VAL A 38 7.04 -14.58 7.54
CA VAL A 38 5.61 -14.41 7.77
C VAL A 38 5.32 -12.95 8.04
N PHE A 39 4.56 -12.32 7.16
CA PHE A 39 4.08 -10.96 7.29
C PHE A 39 2.71 -10.96 7.97
N LEU A 40 2.61 -10.21 9.06
CA LEU A 40 1.40 -10.03 9.85
C LEU A 40 1.01 -8.57 9.87
N PHE A 41 -0.28 -8.31 9.62
CA PHE A 41 -0.79 -6.97 9.47
C PHE A 41 -1.83 -6.65 10.52
N SER A 42 -1.77 -5.47 11.12
CA SER A 42 -2.76 -4.93 12.04
C SER A 42 -2.98 -3.45 11.75
N LEU A 43 -4.07 -2.88 12.26
CA LEU A 43 -4.42 -1.48 12.03
C LEU A 43 -4.46 -0.70 13.34
N ARG A 44 -4.09 0.59 13.24
CA ARG A 44 -4.38 1.60 14.25
C ARG A 44 -4.78 2.91 13.62
N LYS A 45 -5.32 3.81 14.45
CA LYS A 45 -5.47 5.23 14.13
C LYS A 45 -4.74 6.08 15.17
N GLU A 46 -4.32 7.29 14.82
CA GLU A 46 -3.76 8.23 15.81
C GLU A 46 -4.84 8.66 16.80
N LYS A 47 -6.03 8.99 16.28
CA LYS A 47 -7.26 9.24 17.06
C LYS A 47 -8.43 8.44 16.47
N LYS A 48 -9.44 8.20 17.29
CA LYS A 48 -10.58 7.36 16.91
C LYS A 48 -11.39 7.96 15.76
N GLU A 49 -11.50 9.29 15.74
CA GLU A 49 -12.24 10.08 14.77
C GLU A 49 -11.49 10.27 13.44
N ASP A 50 -10.20 9.90 13.37
CA ASP A 50 -9.40 10.10 12.16
C ASP A 50 -9.84 9.17 11.03
N HIS A 51 -9.83 9.69 9.80
CA HIS A 51 -10.02 8.87 8.59
C HIS A 51 -8.73 8.13 8.19
N GLN A 52 -7.56 8.69 8.53
CA GLN A 52 -6.28 8.10 8.22
C GLN A 52 -6.03 6.83 9.05
N VAL A 53 -5.68 5.75 8.36
CA VAL A 53 -5.33 4.47 8.97
C VAL A 53 -3.82 4.28 8.93
N ILE A 54 -3.27 3.71 10.00
CA ILE A 54 -1.88 3.28 10.08
C ILE A 54 -1.85 1.76 10.00
N LEU A 55 -1.09 1.23 9.04
CA LEU A 55 -0.78 -0.18 8.90
C LEU A 55 0.43 -0.53 9.75
N LEU A 56 0.24 -1.38 10.76
CA LEU A 56 1.34 -2.02 11.48
C LEU A 56 1.69 -3.31 10.74
N THR A 57 2.94 -3.41 10.29
CA THR A 57 3.47 -4.59 9.62
C THR A 57 4.53 -5.22 10.50
N ARG A 58 4.36 -6.50 10.82
CA ARG A 58 5.34 -7.32 11.52
C ARG A 58 5.86 -8.39 10.59
N VAL A 59 7.17 -8.60 10.58
CA VAL A 59 7.82 -9.70 9.86
C VAL A 59 8.39 -10.68 10.89
N ILE A 60 7.99 -11.94 10.75
CA ILE A 60 8.46 -13.04 11.59
C ILE A 60 9.31 -13.97 10.73
N ASP A 61 10.51 -14.29 11.22
CA ASP A 61 11.35 -15.36 10.68
C ASP A 61 11.66 -16.36 11.81
N ASN A 62 11.57 -17.66 11.52
CA ASN A 62 11.87 -18.73 12.48
C ASN A 62 11.21 -18.55 13.87
N ALA A 63 9.95 -18.10 13.88
CA ALA A 63 9.15 -17.78 15.08
C ALA A 63 9.67 -16.61 15.93
N GLN A 64 10.61 -15.81 15.41
CA GLN A 64 11.09 -14.57 16.01
C GLN A 64 10.59 -13.36 15.23
N LEU A 65 10.19 -12.31 15.94
CA LEU A 65 9.91 -11.01 15.33
C LEU A 65 11.23 -10.38 14.91
N ILE A 66 11.40 -10.12 13.61
CA ILE A 66 12.64 -9.55 13.06
C ILE A 66 12.49 -8.09 12.63
N GLU A 67 11.27 -7.65 12.31
CA GLU A 67 10.97 -6.26 11.96
C GLU A 67 9.53 -5.91 12.37
N GLU A 68 9.32 -4.68 12.83
CA GLU A 68 8.00 -4.09 13.07
C GLU A 68 8.02 -2.62 12.64
N LYS A 69 7.18 -2.27 11.67
CA LYS A 69 7.11 -0.90 11.14
C LYS A 69 5.68 -0.45 10.88
N GLU A 70 5.47 0.86 10.97
CA GLU A 70 4.19 1.49 10.76
C GLU A 70 4.19 2.33 9.49
N PHE A 71 3.12 2.22 8.71
CA PHE A 71 2.92 2.98 7.48
C PHE A 71 1.61 3.73 7.54
N ARG A 72 1.65 5.05 7.35
CA ARG A 72 0.45 5.84 7.14
C ARG A 72 -0.08 5.51 5.76
N LEU A 73 -1.30 5.03 5.69
CA LEU A 73 -1.95 4.68 4.42
C LEU A 73 -2.68 5.90 3.86
N SER A 74 -2.69 6.01 2.53
CA SER A 74 -3.43 7.05 1.80
C SER A 74 -4.94 6.79 1.81
N GLY A 75 -5.35 5.52 1.84
CA GLY A 75 -6.76 5.10 1.93
C GLY A 75 -7.07 4.17 3.11
N ASN A 76 -8.35 3.99 3.38
CA ASN A 76 -8.89 3.16 4.47
C ASN A 76 -9.43 1.79 3.99
N GLU A 77 -9.69 1.65 2.70
CA GLU A 77 -10.19 0.44 2.06
C GLU A 77 -9.15 -0.05 1.06
N PHE A 78 -8.60 -1.25 1.31
CA PHE A 78 -7.48 -1.74 0.53
C PHE A 78 -7.34 -3.26 0.59
N GLU A 79 -6.60 -3.79 -0.38
CA GLU A 79 -6.05 -5.12 -0.38
C GLU A 79 -4.53 -5.10 -0.18
N LEU A 80 -4.01 -6.05 0.59
CA LEU A 80 -2.58 -6.25 0.78
C LEU A 80 -2.10 -7.46 -0.02
N SER A 81 -1.02 -7.31 -0.77
CA SER A 81 -0.40 -8.43 -1.50
C SER A 81 1.13 -8.36 -1.43
N LEU A 82 1.76 -9.54 -1.50
CA LEU A 82 3.20 -9.65 -1.73
C LEU A 82 3.41 -10.01 -3.20
N LEU A 83 4.31 -9.28 -3.86
CA LEU A 83 4.55 -9.45 -5.29
C LEU A 83 5.85 -10.20 -5.59
N GLY A 84 6.57 -10.67 -4.56
CA GLY A 84 7.94 -11.14 -4.70
C GLY A 84 8.89 -9.99 -5.03
N ASN A 85 10.05 -10.29 -5.61
CA ASN A 85 11.03 -9.27 -6.01
C ASN A 85 10.77 -8.68 -7.42
N ASN A 86 9.84 -9.26 -8.19
CA ASN A 86 9.54 -8.89 -9.58
C ASN A 86 10.77 -8.71 -10.49
N GLY A 87 11.84 -9.48 -10.27
CA GLY A 87 13.07 -9.39 -11.05
C GLY A 87 14.03 -8.28 -10.63
N LEU A 88 13.65 -7.43 -9.66
CA LEU A 88 14.53 -6.41 -9.11
C LEU A 88 15.66 -7.08 -8.32
N PRO A 89 16.93 -6.74 -8.61
CA PRO A 89 18.05 -7.24 -7.84
C PRO A 89 18.01 -6.66 -6.43
N ARG A 90 18.53 -7.40 -5.44
CA ARG A 90 18.65 -6.91 -4.06
C ARG A 90 17.31 -6.45 -3.48
N LEU A 91 16.27 -7.24 -3.72
CA LEU A 91 14.96 -7.04 -3.14
C LEU A 91 14.41 -8.42 -2.78
N ASP A 92 13.95 -8.57 -1.55
CA ASP A 92 13.43 -9.85 -1.08
C ASP A 92 11.93 -9.95 -1.37
N ASN A 93 11.18 -8.86 -1.18
CA ASN A 93 9.77 -8.79 -1.52
C ASN A 93 9.28 -7.35 -1.71
N ILE A 94 8.10 -7.22 -2.30
CA ILE A 94 7.35 -5.97 -2.44
C ILE A 94 5.98 -6.20 -1.80
N LEU A 95 5.69 -5.45 -0.74
CA LEU A 95 4.36 -5.30 -0.20
C LEU A 95 3.64 -4.20 -0.97
N LYS A 96 2.57 -4.58 -1.67
CA LYS A 96 1.65 -3.66 -2.32
C LYS A 96 0.38 -3.50 -1.48
N VAL A 97 0.04 -2.27 -1.16
CA VAL A 97 -1.28 -1.85 -0.69
C VAL A 97 -2.05 -1.33 -1.89
N ASP A 98 -3.19 -1.92 -2.20
CA ASP A 98 -4.04 -1.59 -3.34
C ASP A 98 -5.34 -0.97 -2.85
N TYR A 99 -5.54 0.33 -3.06
CA TYR A 99 -6.69 1.06 -2.55
C TYR A 99 -7.88 0.92 -3.49
N PHE A 100 -9.02 0.51 -2.95
CA PHE A 100 -10.24 0.41 -3.73
C PHE A 100 -10.79 1.81 -4.04
N SER A 101 -11.00 2.11 -5.32
CA SER A 101 -11.75 3.30 -5.75
C SER A 101 -13.24 2.92 -5.82
N GLU A 102 -13.99 3.16 -4.75
CA GLU A 102 -15.40 2.69 -4.69
C GLU A 102 -16.39 3.61 -5.43
N ALA A 103 -16.02 4.85 -5.79
CA ALA A 103 -16.91 5.79 -6.49
C ALA A 103 -16.18 6.89 -7.29
N CYS A 104 -16.89 7.54 -8.22
CA CYS A 104 -16.43 8.75 -8.91
C CYS A 104 -15.97 9.79 -7.89
N GLY A 105 -14.75 10.32 -8.04
CA GLY A 105 -14.16 11.29 -7.14
C GLY A 105 -13.46 10.73 -5.89
N GLN A 106 -13.42 9.40 -5.67
CA GLN A 106 -12.60 8.80 -4.60
C GLN A 106 -11.22 8.43 -5.13
N GLU A 107 -10.18 8.93 -4.47
CA GLU A 107 -8.78 8.64 -4.78
C GLU A 107 -8.46 7.17 -4.48
N GLY A 108 -8.19 6.40 -5.54
CA GLY A 108 -7.60 5.07 -5.47
C GLY A 108 -6.09 5.14 -5.62
N GLY A 109 -5.48 4.00 -5.90
CA GLY A 109 -4.05 3.92 -6.19
C GLY A 109 -3.34 2.89 -5.33
N TYR A 110 -2.03 3.09 -5.11
CA TYR A 110 -1.16 2.08 -4.56
C TYR A 110 -0.13 2.64 -3.59
N THR A 111 0.16 1.93 -2.50
CA THR A 111 1.39 2.14 -1.73
C THR A 111 2.32 0.95 -1.95
N TYR A 112 3.58 1.24 -2.26
CA TYR A 112 4.65 0.24 -2.39
C TYR A 112 5.61 0.34 -1.22
N ILE A 113 5.78 -0.79 -0.52
CA ILE A 113 6.75 -0.97 0.57
C ILE A 113 7.68 -2.10 0.18
N PHE A 114 8.97 -1.85 0.18
CA PHE A 114 9.99 -2.83 -0.17
C PHE A 114 10.49 -3.54 1.09
N TRP A 115 10.70 -4.84 0.97
CA TRP A 115 11.35 -5.68 1.98
C TRP A 115 12.73 -6.06 1.45
N PHE A 116 13.77 -5.58 2.10
CA PHE A 116 15.16 -5.84 1.73
C PHE A 116 16.05 -5.86 2.97
N GLU A 117 16.92 -6.87 3.09
CA GLU A 117 17.93 -6.95 4.19
C GLU A 117 17.31 -6.80 5.58
N ASN A 118 16.14 -7.40 5.77
CA ASN A 118 15.32 -7.32 6.98
C ASN A 118 14.76 -5.94 7.34
N GLU A 119 14.74 -5.00 6.39
CA GLU A 119 14.13 -3.69 6.56
C GLU A 119 12.90 -3.51 5.64
N LEU A 120 11.82 -2.97 6.21
CA LEU A 120 10.68 -2.49 5.43
C LEU A 120 10.87 -1.01 5.09
N THR A 121 10.86 -0.64 3.80
CA THR A 121 11.05 0.74 3.37
C THR A 121 9.87 1.20 2.52
N HIS A 122 9.23 2.30 2.90
CA HIS A 122 8.23 2.95 2.06
C HIS A 122 8.91 3.52 0.82
N ILE A 123 8.36 3.21 -0.36
CA ILE A 123 8.96 3.58 -1.64
C ILE A 123 8.17 4.66 -2.34
N ALA A 124 6.87 4.47 -2.48
CA ALA A 124 6.00 5.40 -3.18
C ALA A 124 4.54 5.19 -2.81
N ASP A 125 3.79 6.28 -2.84
CA ASP A 125 2.35 6.30 -2.95
C ASP A 125 2.04 6.79 -4.37
N LEU A 126 1.26 6.01 -5.12
CA LEU A 126 0.84 6.30 -6.49
C LEU A 126 -0.67 6.52 -6.47
N SER A 127 -1.13 7.62 -7.05
CA SER A 127 -2.55 8.00 -6.98
C SER A 127 -3.31 7.71 -8.27
N GLN A 128 -4.60 7.46 -8.13
CA GLN A 128 -5.54 7.34 -9.24
C GLN A 128 -6.79 8.15 -8.92
N ILE A 129 -7.09 9.14 -9.74
CA ILE A 129 -8.24 10.03 -9.57
C ILE A 129 -8.99 10.12 -10.89
N VAL A 130 -10.32 10.02 -10.80
CA VAL A 130 -11.25 10.26 -11.91
C VAL A 130 -12.34 11.20 -11.41
N ASP A 131 -12.39 12.41 -11.97
CA ASP A 131 -13.37 13.43 -11.67
C ASP A 131 -14.25 13.74 -12.90
N ALA A 132 -15.47 13.19 -12.86
CA ALA A 132 -16.63 13.56 -13.67
C ALA A 132 -16.35 13.95 -15.14
N ASP A 133 -15.50 13.18 -15.84
CA ASP A 133 -15.09 13.38 -17.24
C ASP A 133 -14.34 14.70 -17.54
N ILE A 134 -14.02 15.52 -16.53
CA ILE A 134 -13.30 16.81 -16.69
C ILE A 134 -11.80 16.60 -16.48
N TYR A 135 -11.44 15.83 -15.46
CA TYR A 135 -10.05 15.59 -15.09
C TYR A 135 -9.87 14.16 -14.63
N SER A 136 -8.79 13.53 -15.06
CA SER A 136 -8.34 12.29 -14.43
C SER A 136 -6.82 12.19 -14.49
N PHE A 137 -6.26 11.45 -13.55
CA PHE A 137 -4.91 10.94 -13.71
C PHE A 137 -4.76 9.58 -13.04
N SER A 138 -3.78 8.82 -13.53
CA SER A 138 -3.39 7.54 -12.95
C SER A 138 -1.88 7.41 -12.94
N GLU A 139 -1.37 6.87 -11.84
CA GLU A 139 0.03 6.55 -11.65
C GLU A 139 0.19 5.04 -11.44
N GLU A 140 1.20 4.46 -12.09
CA GLU A 140 1.49 3.03 -11.98
C GLU A 140 2.99 2.73 -11.99
N PHE A 141 3.32 1.61 -11.35
CA PHE A 141 4.59 0.93 -11.55
C PHE A 141 4.38 -0.33 -12.37
N LYS A 142 5.23 -0.50 -13.39
CA LYS A 142 5.37 -1.74 -14.14
C LYS A 142 6.79 -2.27 -13.96
N PHE A 143 6.91 -3.45 -13.36
CA PHE A 143 8.19 -4.12 -13.18
C PHE A 143 8.59 -4.83 -14.48
N ILE A 144 9.79 -4.51 -14.99
CA ILE A 144 10.31 -5.01 -16.28
C ILE A 144 11.76 -5.45 -16.07
N GLY A 145 11.96 -6.74 -15.80
CA GLY A 145 13.30 -7.27 -15.50
C GLY A 145 13.85 -6.65 -14.22
N ASP A 146 15.02 -6.02 -14.31
CA ASP A 146 15.71 -5.34 -13.21
C ASP A 146 15.31 -3.87 -13.03
N LYS A 147 14.27 -3.41 -13.73
CA LYS A 147 13.83 -2.02 -13.72
C LYS A 147 12.35 -1.87 -13.41
N ILE A 148 11.97 -0.67 -13.00
CA ILE A 148 10.58 -0.26 -12.80
C ILE A 148 10.28 0.86 -13.79
N LYS A 149 9.27 0.69 -14.63
CA LYS A 149 8.70 1.80 -15.39
C LYS A 149 7.61 2.45 -14.55
N PHE A 150 7.84 3.68 -14.12
CA PHE A 150 6.80 4.56 -13.63
C PHE A 150 6.10 5.22 -14.81
N THR A 151 4.77 5.24 -14.80
CA THR A 151 3.97 5.97 -15.77
C THR A 151 2.92 6.80 -15.03
N ARG A 152 2.80 8.07 -15.40
CA ARG A 152 1.65 8.92 -15.08
C ARG A 152 0.93 9.29 -16.37
N VAL A 153 -0.37 9.01 -16.44
CA VAL A 153 -1.24 9.46 -17.53
C VAL A 153 -2.27 10.41 -16.93
N SER A 154 -2.37 11.63 -17.46
CA SER A 154 -3.39 12.61 -17.08
C SER A 154 -4.22 13.02 -18.29
N TYR A 155 -5.51 13.25 -18.05
CA TYR A 155 -6.48 13.73 -19.03
C TYR A 155 -7.19 14.96 -18.46
N VAL A 156 -7.37 15.99 -19.31
CA VAL A 156 -8.12 17.21 -19.00
C VAL A 156 -9.03 17.53 -20.18
N LEU A 157 -10.30 17.82 -19.91
CA LEU A 157 -11.20 18.49 -20.85
C LEU A 157 -11.06 20.00 -20.66
N GLU A 158 -10.41 20.70 -21.59
CA GLU A 158 -10.17 22.14 -21.49
C GLU A 158 -11.36 22.99 -21.95
N ASP A 159 -12.16 22.48 -22.89
CA ASP A 159 -13.34 23.16 -23.41
C ASP A 159 -14.42 22.15 -23.83
N GLU A 160 -15.58 22.19 -23.19
CA GLU A 160 -16.72 21.30 -23.46
C GLU A 160 -17.39 21.60 -24.80
N GLU A 161 -17.43 22.87 -25.24
CA GLU A 161 -18.13 23.25 -26.47
C GLU A 161 -17.38 22.77 -27.71
N SER A 162 -16.05 22.97 -27.72
CA SER A 162 -15.19 22.48 -28.80
C SER A 162 -14.73 21.03 -28.61
N LYS A 163 -15.00 20.43 -27.45
CA LYS A 163 -14.45 19.13 -27.02
C LYS A 163 -12.92 19.09 -27.11
N HIS A 164 -12.27 20.15 -26.65
CA HIS A 164 -10.82 20.19 -26.62
C HIS A 164 -10.30 19.38 -25.45
N GLU A 165 -9.70 18.23 -25.75
CA GLU A 165 -9.18 17.25 -24.78
C GLU A 165 -7.65 17.21 -24.82
N VAL A 166 -7.02 17.24 -23.66
CA VAL A 166 -5.56 17.18 -23.50
C VAL A 166 -5.19 15.95 -22.69
N THR A 167 -4.40 15.06 -23.30
CA THR A 167 -3.78 13.93 -22.61
C THR A 167 -2.27 14.16 -22.49
N ARG A 168 -1.71 13.89 -21.31
CA ARG A 168 -0.26 13.94 -21.06
C ARG A 168 0.19 12.63 -20.44
N GLU A 169 1.26 12.07 -20.99
CA GLU A 169 1.93 10.89 -20.43
C GLU A 169 3.35 11.29 -20.01
N VAL A 170 3.71 10.94 -18.77
CA VAL A 170 5.08 11.05 -18.25
C VAL A 170 5.53 9.66 -17.86
N SER A 171 6.64 9.21 -18.42
CA SER A 171 7.23 7.90 -18.15
C SER A 171 8.66 8.06 -17.64
N LEU A 172 9.01 7.35 -16.57
CA LEU A 172 10.38 7.25 -16.06
C LEU A 172 10.77 5.79 -15.89
N GLU A 173 12.00 5.48 -16.26
CA GLU A 173 12.62 4.19 -15.95
C GLU A 173 13.43 4.36 -14.67
N LEU A 174 13.10 3.57 -13.65
CA LEU A 174 13.66 3.62 -12.31
C LEU A 174 14.44 2.33 -12.05
N THR A 175 15.52 2.45 -11.29
CA THR A 175 16.30 1.33 -10.77
C THR A 175 16.32 1.38 -9.24
N TRP A 176 16.24 0.21 -8.62
CA TRP A 176 16.44 0.03 -7.19
C TRP A 176 17.91 -0.27 -6.90
N ASP A 177 18.53 0.50 -6.00
CA ASP A 177 19.95 0.35 -5.63
C ASP A 177 20.17 -0.31 -4.26
N GLY A 178 19.10 -0.75 -3.59
CA GLY A 178 19.13 -1.27 -2.21
C GLY A 178 18.74 -0.25 -1.15
N GLU A 179 18.61 1.03 -1.51
CA GLU A 179 18.23 2.10 -0.59
C GLU A 179 17.04 2.91 -1.13
N LYS A 180 17.06 3.26 -2.41
CA LYS A 180 16.04 4.09 -3.05
C LYS A 180 15.84 3.77 -4.53
N LEU A 181 14.76 4.33 -5.08
CA LEU A 181 14.58 4.39 -6.53
C LEU A 181 15.34 5.58 -7.10
N THR A 182 16.05 5.33 -8.20
CA THR A 182 16.76 6.36 -8.96
C THR A 182 16.34 6.29 -10.44
N PRO A 183 16.02 7.43 -11.09
CA PRO A 183 15.88 8.77 -10.51
C PRO A 183 14.71 8.88 -9.52
N GLU A 184 14.64 9.98 -8.75
CA GLU A 184 13.48 10.24 -7.90
C GLU A 184 12.23 10.49 -8.75
N ILE A 185 11.08 10.01 -8.27
CA ILE A 185 9.79 10.22 -8.95
C ILE A 185 9.43 11.71 -8.85
N PRO A 186 9.11 12.38 -9.97
CA PRO A 186 8.73 13.78 -9.95
C PRO A 186 7.49 14.00 -9.09
N LYS A 187 7.46 15.11 -8.35
CA LYS A 187 6.21 15.59 -7.75
C LYS A 187 5.42 16.34 -8.80
N PHE A 188 4.22 15.87 -9.08
CA PHE A 188 3.28 16.58 -9.94
C PHE A 188 2.45 17.52 -9.06
N SER A 189 2.35 18.78 -9.47
CA SER A 189 1.39 19.70 -8.88
C SER A 189 0.04 19.47 -9.56
N ASP A 190 -0.91 18.95 -8.81
CA ASP A 190 -2.33 18.96 -9.18
C ASP A 190 -2.94 20.36 -8.96
#